data_AF-A0A447T4T3-F1
#
_entry.id   AF-A0A447T4T3-F1
#
_cell.length_a   1.000
_cell.length_b   1.000
_cell.length_c   1.000
_cell.angle_alpha   90.00
_cell.angle_beta   90.00
_cell.angle_gamma   90.00
#
_symmetry.space_group_name_H-M   'P 1'
#
loop_
_entity.id
_entity.type
_entity.pdbx_description
1 polymer ?
#
loop_
_entity_poly.entity_id
_entity_poly.type
_entity_poly.pdbx_seq_one_letter_code
_entity_poly.pdbx_strand_id
1 'polypeptide(L)' 'MGELEDAVGIRQPTLSQQLGVLRGEGLVATRRDGKRIYYSVADANALAVLATLYQRFCPGEDA' A
#
# COMPACT_ATOMS: atom_id res chain seq x y z
N MET A 1 6.60 -2.32 12.27
CA MET A 1 7.31 -3.10 11.23
C MET A 1 6.60 -4.45 11.10
N GLY A 2 5.27 -4.47 10.94
CA GLY A 2 4.52 -5.74 10.99
C GLY A 2 3.17 -5.68 10.31
N GLU A 3 2.40 -4.60 10.51
CA GLU A 3 1.03 -4.51 9.96
C GLU A 3 0.95 -4.73 8.45
N LEU A 4 1.85 -4.13 7.64
CA LEU A 4 1.87 -4.40 6.20
C LEU A 4 2.36 -5.81 5.87
N GLU A 5 3.37 -6.33 6.58
CA GLU A 5 3.88 -7.69 6.33
C GLU A 5 2.81 -8.74 6.60
N ASP A 6 2.06 -8.56 7.69
CA ASP A 6 0.95 -9.42 8.09
C ASP A 6 -0.22 -9.29 7.11
N ALA A 7 -0.55 -8.06 6.68
CA ALA A 7 -1.68 -7.80 5.77
C ALA A 7 -1.44 -8.32 4.35
N VAL A 8 -0.22 -8.20 3.82
CA VAL A 8 0.09 -8.61 2.43
C VAL A 8 0.79 -9.97 2.34
N GLY A 9 1.22 -10.55 3.45
CA GLY A 9 1.97 -11.80 3.49
C GLY A 9 3.39 -11.73 2.89
N ILE A 10 3.91 -10.53 2.68
CA ILE A 10 5.25 -10.30 2.10
C ILE A 10 6.20 -9.85 3.21
N ARG A 11 7.32 -10.56 3.37
CA ARG A 11 8.34 -10.25 4.38
C ARG A 11 9.46 -9.36 3.85
N GLN A 12 10.19 -8.71 4.76
CA GLN A 12 11.46 -8.06 4.44
C GLN A 12 12.50 -9.04 3.86
N PRO A 13 13.40 -8.57 2.97
CA PRO A 13 13.53 -7.20 2.48
C PRO A 13 12.62 -6.87 1.27
N THR A 14 11.93 -7.87 0.71
CA THR A 14 11.12 -7.73 -0.52
C THR A 14 10.07 -6.64 -0.38
N LEU A 15 9.36 -6.60 0.75
CA LEU A 15 8.36 -5.56 0.99
C LEU A 15 8.98 -4.15 0.96
N SER A 16 10.13 -3.94 1.62
CA SER A 16 10.80 -2.63 1.57
C SER A 16 11.31 -2.29 0.18
N GLN A 17 11.73 -3.28 -0.63
CA GLN A 17 12.16 -3.03 -2.00
C GLN A 17 10.98 -2.57 -2.86
N GLN A 18 9.85 -3.26 -2.80
CA GLN A 18 8.63 -2.90 -3.54
C GLN A 18 8.10 -1.52 -3.14
N LEU A 19 8.01 -1.24 -1.83
CA LEU A 19 7.63 0.09 -1.33
C LEU A 19 8.63 1.18 -1.74
N GLY A 20 9.91 0.83 -1.87
CA GLY A 20 10.95 1.71 -2.40
C GLY A 20 10.70 2.10 -3.85
N VAL A 21 10.34 1.13 -4.70
CA VAL A 21 9.96 1.38 -6.11
C VAL A 21 8.72 2.25 -6.19
N LEU A 22 7.64 1.90 -5.49
CA LEU A 22 6.40 2.67 -5.51
C LEU A 22 6.60 4.12 -5.05
N ARG A 23 7.47 4.35 -4.06
CA ARG A 23 7.83 5.70 -3.61
C ARG A 23 8.66 6.44 -4.66
N GLY A 24 9.59 5.75 -5.32
CA GLY A 24 10.41 6.31 -6.40
C GLY A 24 9.56 6.80 -7.57
N GLU A 25 8.49 6.08 -7.88
CA GLU A 25 7.50 6.42 -8.93
C GLU A 25 6.40 7.41 -8.44
N GLY A 26 6.47 7.88 -7.19
CA GLY A 26 5.49 8.83 -6.65
C GLY A 26 4.10 8.25 -6.37
N LEU A 27 3.92 6.93 -6.46
CA LEU A 27 2.63 6.27 -6.25
C LEU A 27 2.24 6.22 -4.76
N VAL A 28 3.23 6.17 -3.86
CA VAL A 28 3.01 6.18 -2.40
C VAL A 28 3.82 7.28 -1.73
N ALA A 29 3.22 7.86 -0.68
CA ALA A 29 3.89 8.77 0.24
C ALA A 29 4.28 8.02 1.52
N THR A 30 5.27 8.57 2.21
CA THR A 30 5.73 8.03 3.50
C THR A 30 5.74 9.10 4.57
N ARG A 31 5.26 8.76 5.76
CA ARG A 31 5.36 9.61 6.95
C ARG A 31 6.09 8.85 8.05
N ARG A 32 7.11 9.46 8.66
CA ARG A 32 7.82 8.89 9.80
C ARG A 32 7.22 9.39 11.12
N ASP A 33 7.00 8.47 12.03
CA ASP A 33 6.53 8.72 13.38
C ASP A 33 7.39 7.91 14.36
N GLY A 34 8.37 8.59 14.97
CA GLY A 34 9.42 7.96 15.76
C GLY A 34 10.17 6.88 14.98
N LYS A 35 9.99 5.62 15.42
CA LYS A 35 10.60 4.43 14.80
C LYS A 35 9.72 3.77 13.71
N ARG A 36 8.49 4.24 13.51
CA ARG A 36 7.55 3.68 12.52
C ARG A 36 7.53 4.53 11.25
N ILE A 37 7.34 3.87 10.12
CA ILE A 37 7.10 4.52 8.82
C ILE A 37 5.72 4.07 8.36
N TYR A 38 4.85 5.04 8.09
CA TYR A 38 3.53 4.83 7.53
C TYR A 38 3.55 5.12 6.04
N TYR A 39 2.73 4.37 5.30
CA TYR A 39 2.60 4.46 3.85
C TYR A 39 1.16 4.80 3.50
N SER A 40 0.98 5.62 2.47
CA SER A 40 -0.34 5.93 1.90
C SER A 40 -0.23 6.07 0.40
N VAL A 41 -1.29 5.75 -0.34
CA VAL A 41 -1.36 6.07 -1.78
C VAL A 41 -1.34 7.60 -1.92
N ALA A 42 -0.46 8.11 -2.77
CA ALA A 42 -0.28 9.54 -3.00
C ALA A 42 -0.77 9.98 -4.38
N ASP A 43 -0.75 9.09 -5.36
CA ASP A 43 -1.22 9.38 -6.72
C ASP A 43 -2.73 9.17 -6.84
N ALA A 44 -3.44 10.22 -7.26
CA ALA A 44 -4.90 10.20 -7.39
C ALA A 44 -5.37 9.26 -8.50
N ASN A 45 -4.59 9.11 -9.58
CA ASN A 45 -4.95 8.21 -10.67
C ASN A 45 -4.82 6.74 -10.24
N ALA A 46 -3.74 6.39 -9.54
CA ALA A 46 -3.55 5.07 -8.95
C ALA A 46 -4.69 4.74 -7.97
N LEU A 47 -5.09 5.70 -7.14
CA LEU A 47 -6.23 5.51 -6.23
C LEU A 47 -7.54 5.27 -6.99
N ALA A 48 -7.80 5.98 -8.09
CA ALA A 48 -8.99 5.78 -8.91
C ALA A 48 -9.03 4.38 -9.56
N VAL A 49 -7.90 3.88 -10.04
CA VAL A 49 -7.78 2.51 -10.57
C VAL A 49 -8.03 1.49 -9.47
N LEU A 50 -7.39 1.65 -8.30
CA LEU A 50 -7.59 0.77 -7.15
C LEU A 50 -9.05 0.75 -6.69
N ALA A 51 -9.70 1.91 -6.61
CA ALA A 51 -11.13 2.00 -6.27
C ALA A 51 -12.01 1.26 -7.26
N THR A 52 -11.71 1.36 -8.57
CA THR A 52 -12.43 0.63 -9.61
C THR A 52 -12.24 -0.87 -9.46
N LEU A 53 -11.01 -1.35 -9.22
CA LEU A 53 -10.74 -2.77 -9.01
C LEU A 53 -11.45 -3.28 -7.76
N TYR A 54 -11.39 -2.53 -6.66
CA TYR A 54 -12.05 -2.87 -5.41
C TYR A 54 -13.57 -3.04 -5.61
N GLN A 55 -14.23 -2.08 -6.26
CA GLN A 55 -15.66 -2.15 -6.57
C GLN A 55 -16.06 -3.35 -7.42
N ARG A 56 -15.15 -3.86 -8.27
CA ARG A 56 -15.45 -4.92 -9.23
C ARG A 56 -15.11 -6.32 -8.72
N PHE A 57 -14.10 -6.43 -7.86
CA PHE A 57 -13.50 -7.71 -7.50
C PHE A 57 -13.50 -8.00 -6.01
N CYS A 58 -13.71 -6.99 -5.15
CA CYS A 58 -13.91 -7.23 -3.74
C CYS A 58 -15.41 -7.43 -3.49
N PRO A 59 -15.83 -8.54 -2.85
CA PRO A 59 -17.21 -8.64 -2.39
C PRO A 59 -17.45 -7.48 -1.43
N GLY A 60 -18.58 -6.78 -1.59
CA GLY A 60 -19.07 -5.91 -0.51
C GLY A 60 -19.22 -6.75 0.75
N GLU A 61 -19.21 -6.14 1.93
CA GLU A 61 -19.41 -6.79 3.25
C GLU A 61 -20.77 -7.53 3.42
N ASP A 62 -21.38 -8.00 2.33
CA ASP A 62 -22.53 -8.87 2.27
C ASP A 62 -22.12 -10.23 1.65
N ALA A 63 -21.41 -11.05 2.42
CA ALA A 63 -21.28 -12.49 2.21
C ALA A 63 -21.29 -13.22 3.57
#